data_AF-A0A534GJT2-F1
#
_entry.id   AF-A0A534GJT2-F1
#
_cell.length_a   1.000
_cell.length_b   1.000
_cell.length_c   1.000
_cell.angle_alpha   90.00
_cell.angle_beta   90.00
_cell.angle_gamma   90.00
#
_symmetry.space_group_name_H-M   'P 1'
#
loop_
_entity.id
_entity.type
_entity.pdbx_description
1 polymer ?
#
loop_
_entity_poly.entity_id
_entity_poly.type
_entity_poly.pdbx_seq_one_letter_code
_entity_poly.pdbx_strand_id
1 'polypeptide(L)'
;MEVNADHNVQAFTPTIHVRADGVIGVTYYDLRNDTASSALFLADCWLVTSSDGVNFKETHLSGPFDLNQAAHAEGLFLGDYQALTATATAFVPFYARTGPSASLFSDVFISFPPASAAGAAAGAGAVARFEARPAPADATLTPEARRRVSEHLRLVLAQRRGRAG
;
A
#
# COMPACT_ATOMS: atom_id res chain seq x y z
N MET A 1 -11.03 -9.75 22.31
CA MET A 1 -11.41 -10.61 21.19
C MET A 1 -10.44 -10.33 20.07
N GLU A 2 -9.94 -11.39 19.45
CA GLU A 2 -9.13 -11.34 18.23
C GLU A 2 -10.03 -11.67 17.04
N VAL A 3 -9.74 -11.10 15.87
CA VAL A 3 -10.55 -11.30 14.65
C VAL A 3 -9.78 -12.01 13.54
N ASN A 4 -8.47 -12.20 13.70
CA ASN A 4 -7.64 -13.00 12.80
C ASN A 4 -8.03 -14.48 12.92
N ALA A 5 -8.04 -15.22 11.81
CA ALA A 5 -8.48 -16.62 11.83
C ALA A 5 -7.45 -17.59 12.45
N ASP A 6 -6.15 -17.30 12.32
CA ASP A 6 -5.09 -18.06 12.99
C ASP A 6 -4.53 -17.26 14.16
N HIS A 7 -4.80 -17.74 15.38
CA HIS A 7 -4.42 -17.07 16.62
C HIS A 7 -3.01 -17.45 17.10
N ASN A 8 -2.34 -18.37 16.40
CA ASN A 8 -0.99 -18.82 16.78
C ASN A 8 0.11 -17.96 16.17
N VAL A 9 -0.25 -16.98 15.34
CA VAL A 9 0.69 -16.08 14.67
C VAL A 9 0.36 -14.62 14.93
N GLN A 10 1.37 -13.77 14.80
CA GLN A 10 1.19 -12.34 14.97
C GLN A 10 0.39 -11.76 13.80
N ALA A 11 -0.72 -11.09 14.13
CA ALA A 11 -1.40 -10.18 13.22
C ALA A 11 -1.02 -8.73 13.55
N PHE A 12 -0.91 -7.85 12.55
CA PHE A 12 -0.44 -6.47 12.75
C PHE A 12 -1.05 -5.47 11.75
N THR A 13 -0.93 -4.19 12.10
CA THR A 13 -1.41 -3.01 11.33
C THR A 13 -2.86 -3.15 10.85
N PRO A 14 -3.83 -3.34 11.77
CA PRO A 14 -5.23 -3.47 11.37
C PRO A 14 -5.82 -2.13 10.90
N THR A 15 -6.71 -2.18 9.91
CA THR A 15 -7.59 -1.05 9.55
C THR A 15 -9.03 -1.50 9.52
N ILE A 16 -9.96 -0.68 10.00
CA ILE A 16 -11.37 -1.05 10.19
C ILE A 16 -12.30 -0.07 9.47
N HIS A 17 -13.39 -0.59 8.91
CA HIS A 17 -14.48 0.19 8.35
C HIS A 17 -15.82 -0.52 8.61
N VAL A 18 -16.88 0.26 8.86
CA VAL A 18 -18.25 -0.27 8.96
C VAL A 18 -19.04 0.24 7.77
N ARG A 19 -19.56 -0.68 6.97
CA ARG A 19 -20.41 -0.39 5.82
C ARG A 19 -21.75 0.21 6.27
N ALA A 20 -22.42 0.91 5.36
CA ALA A 20 -23.72 1.54 5.64
C ALA A 20 -24.82 0.55 6.04
N ASP A 21 -24.70 -0.73 5.66
CA ASP A 21 -25.60 -1.82 6.06
C ASP A 21 -25.20 -2.50 7.38
N GLY A 22 -24.20 -1.98 8.08
CA GLY A 22 -23.73 -2.47 9.37
C GLY A 22 -22.67 -3.58 9.31
N VAL A 23 -22.29 -4.04 8.11
CA VAL A 23 -21.21 -5.04 7.98
C VAL A 23 -19.87 -4.41 8.36
N ILE A 24 -19.19 -5.04 9.31
CA ILE A 24 -17.84 -4.68 9.76
C ILE A 24 -16.83 -5.32 8.80
N GLY A 25 -15.81 -4.56 8.42
CA GLY A 25 -14.65 -5.05 7.69
C GLY A 25 -13.37 -4.64 8.41
N VAL A 26 -12.41 -5.55 8.48
CA VAL A 26 -11.08 -5.31 9.05
C VAL A 26 -10.05 -5.87 8.09
N THR A 27 -9.07 -5.07 7.68
CA THR A 27 -7.84 -5.61 7.07
C THR A 27 -6.76 -5.74 8.10
N TYR A 28 -5.88 -6.72 7.96
CA TYR A 28 -4.62 -6.81 8.71
C TYR A 28 -3.61 -7.62 7.90
N TYR A 29 -2.38 -7.60 8.37
CA TYR A 29 -1.35 -8.53 7.92
C TYR A 29 -1.12 -9.62 8.95
N ASP A 30 -0.72 -10.81 8.53
CA ASP A 30 -0.20 -11.83 9.44
C ASP A 30 0.95 -12.62 8.83
N LEU A 31 1.53 -13.49 9.67
CA LEU A 31 2.74 -14.25 9.39
C LEU A 31 2.47 -15.75 9.25
N ARG A 32 1.22 -16.18 8.99
CA ARG A 32 0.86 -17.62 9.03
C ARG A 32 1.57 -18.49 7.99
N ASN A 33 1.98 -17.87 6.88
CA ASN A 33 2.72 -18.54 5.82
C ASN A 33 4.23 -18.30 5.93
N ASP A 34 4.70 -17.64 6.99
CA ASP A 34 6.12 -17.55 7.31
C ASP A 34 6.59 -18.89 7.89
N THR A 35 7.56 -19.51 7.24
CA THR A 35 8.10 -20.80 7.68
C THR A 35 9.54 -20.61 8.10
N ALA A 36 9.91 -21.14 9.27
CA ALA A 36 11.25 -21.01 9.84
C ALA A 36 12.39 -21.56 8.94
N SER A 37 12.06 -22.32 7.90
CA SER A 37 13.01 -22.82 6.89
C SER A 37 13.31 -21.84 5.75
N SER A 38 12.57 -20.74 5.64
CA SER A 38 12.73 -19.74 4.58
C SER A 38 13.81 -18.72 4.94
N ALA A 39 14.55 -18.26 3.93
CA ALA A 39 15.40 -17.07 4.07
C ALA A 39 14.60 -15.75 3.96
N LEU A 40 13.33 -15.85 3.60
CA LEU A 40 12.38 -14.73 3.50
C LEU A 40 11.63 -14.57 4.81
N PHE A 41 11.18 -13.35 5.11
CA PHE A 41 10.27 -13.07 6.20
C PHE A 41 8.90 -12.75 5.63
N LEU A 42 8.01 -13.73 5.59
CA LEU A 42 6.78 -13.64 4.79
C LEU A 42 5.60 -13.04 5.56
N ALA A 43 4.87 -12.16 4.88
CA ALA A 43 3.57 -11.68 5.35
C ALA A 43 2.50 -11.77 4.25
N ASP A 44 1.26 -11.91 4.69
CA ASP A 44 0.06 -11.89 3.86
C ASP A 44 -0.89 -10.79 4.33
N CYS A 45 -1.71 -10.27 3.43
CA CYS A 45 -2.76 -9.28 3.72
C CYS A 45 -4.13 -9.96 3.62
N TRP A 46 -4.97 -9.74 4.63
CA TRP A 46 -6.28 -10.38 4.77
C TRP A 46 -7.38 -9.34 4.95
N LEU A 47 -8.60 -9.70 4.55
CA LEU A 47 -9.83 -8.99 4.88
C LEU A 47 -10.73 -9.93 5.69
N VAL A 48 -11.15 -9.46 6.86
CA VAL A 48 -12.14 -10.11 7.70
C VAL A 48 -13.44 -9.30 7.68
N THR A 49 -14.58 -9.98 7.59
CA THR A 49 -15.90 -9.35 7.57
C THR A 49 -16.86 -10.00 8.56
N SER A 50 -17.77 -9.23 9.13
CA SER A 50 -18.84 -9.72 10.01
C SER A 50 -20.09 -8.87 9.91
N SER A 51 -21.27 -9.51 9.95
CA SER A 51 -22.57 -8.83 10.00
C SER A 51 -23.15 -8.71 11.40
N ASP A 52 -22.56 -9.37 12.40
CA ASP A 52 -23.10 -9.46 13.76
C ASP A 52 -22.05 -9.14 14.85
N GLY A 53 -20.80 -8.90 14.46
CA GLY A 53 -19.68 -8.64 15.38
C GLY A 53 -19.24 -9.87 16.19
N VAL A 54 -19.77 -11.06 15.88
CA VAL A 54 -19.51 -12.32 16.59
C VAL A 54 -18.93 -13.36 15.65
N ASN A 55 -19.52 -13.51 14.46
CA ASN A 55 -19.10 -14.44 13.43
C ASN A 55 -18.31 -13.70 12.35
N PHE A 56 -17.08 -14.12 12.12
CA PHE A 56 -16.16 -13.47 11.19
C PHE A 56 -15.79 -14.40 10.04
N LYS A 57 -15.72 -13.84 8.82
CA LYS A 57 -15.26 -14.53 7.61
C LYS A 57 -14.01 -13.85 7.08
N GLU A 58 -12.94 -14.61 6.94
CA GLU A 58 -11.66 -14.18 6.39
C GLU A 58 -11.58 -14.42 4.87
N THR A 59 -10.91 -13.53 4.15
CA THR A 59 -10.57 -13.62 2.73
C THR A 59 -9.13 -13.16 2.53
N HIS A 60 -8.33 -13.97 1.84
CA HIS A 60 -6.97 -13.60 1.44
C HIS A 60 -7.01 -12.47 0.40
N LEU A 61 -6.34 -11.36 0.66
CA LEU A 61 -6.26 -10.23 -0.28
C LEU A 61 -4.98 -10.27 -1.12
N SER A 62 -3.84 -10.59 -0.51
CA SER A 62 -2.54 -10.53 -1.15
C SER A 62 -1.49 -11.29 -0.37
N GLY A 63 -0.42 -11.66 -1.06
CA GLY A 63 0.75 -12.30 -0.46
C GLY A 63 0.96 -13.73 -0.96
N PRO A 64 2.00 -14.40 -0.43
CA PRO A 64 2.95 -13.84 0.54
C PRO A 64 3.89 -12.82 -0.12
N PHE A 65 4.41 -11.86 0.67
CA PHE A 65 5.47 -10.94 0.26
C PHE A 65 6.55 -10.86 1.34
N ASP A 66 7.80 -10.61 0.92
CA ASP A 66 8.96 -10.61 1.83
C ASP A 66 9.11 -9.25 2.53
N LEU A 67 8.85 -9.23 3.83
CA LEU A 67 9.02 -8.06 4.69
C LEU A 67 10.48 -7.61 4.81
N ASN A 68 11.47 -8.46 4.53
CA ASN A 68 12.87 -8.03 4.53
C ASN A 68 13.17 -6.96 3.45
N GLN A 69 12.28 -6.80 2.47
CA GLN A 69 12.38 -5.74 1.46
C GLN A 69 11.74 -4.42 1.90
N ALA A 70 11.11 -4.36 3.07
CA ALA A 70 10.46 -3.16 3.58
C ALA A 70 11.49 -2.10 3.99
N ALA A 71 11.04 -0.84 4.09
CA ALA A 71 11.91 0.22 4.57
C ALA A 71 12.26 -0.02 6.04
N HIS A 72 13.47 0.36 6.44
CA HIS A 72 13.86 0.35 7.85
C HIS A 72 13.64 1.74 8.46
N ALA A 73 12.65 1.85 9.35
CA ALA A 73 12.34 3.06 10.12
C ALA A 73 12.07 2.66 11.58
N GLU A 74 13.14 2.46 12.36
CA GLU A 74 13.12 1.89 13.72
C GLU A 74 12.57 0.45 13.80
N GLY A 75 12.43 -0.19 12.65
CA GLY A 75 11.88 -1.53 12.44
C GLY A 75 11.52 -1.69 10.96
N LEU A 76 11.10 -2.90 10.56
CA LEU A 76 10.55 -3.11 9.22
C LEU A 76 9.23 -2.36 9.09
N PHE A 77 9.14 -1.49 8.08
CA PHE A 77 8.05 -0.53 7.95
C PHE A 77 7.49 -0.55 6.53
N LEU A 78 6.24 -0.98 6.40
CA LEU A 78 5.51 -0.99 5.12
C LEU A 78 5.08 0.41 4.66
N GLY A 79 5.11 1.41 5.55
CA GLY A 79 4.57 2.74 5.35
C GLY A 79 3.26 2.97 6.12
N ASP A 80 2.73 4.19 6.04
CA ASP A 80 1.47 4.61 6.68
C ASP A 80 0.23 4.47 5.77
N TYR A 81 0.43 3.94 4.55
CA TYR A 81 -0.60 3.89 3.52
C TYR A 81 -1.48 2.63 3.63
N GLN A 82 -2.21 2.53 4.73
CA GLN A 82 -3.20 1.48 4.97
C GLN A 82 -4.56 2.12 5.30
N ALA A 83 -5.59 1.75 4.55
CA ALA A 83 -6.94 2.20 4.78
C ALA A 83 -7.96 1.16 4.29
N LEU A 84 -9.15 1.22 4.88
CA LEU A 84 -10.31 0.47 4.43
C LEU A 84 -11.48 1.43 4.29
N THR A 85 -12.11 1.39 3.11
CA THR A 85 -13.40 2.03 2.89
C THR A 85 -14.36 1.04 2.25
N ALA A 86 -15.56 1.48 1.93
CA ALA A 86 -16.53 0.64 1.26
C ALA A 86 -17.44 1.42 0.32
N THR A 87 -17.95 0.69 -0.66
CA THR A 87 -19.16 1.04 -1.40
C THR A 87 -20.39 0.52 -0.65
N ALA A 88 -21.59 0.72 -1.23
CA ALA A 88 -22.81 0.16 -0.66
C ALA A 88 -22.75 -1.37 -0.46
N THR A 89 -22.06 -2.10 -1.35
CA THR A 89 -22.10 -3.57 -1.40
C THR A 89 -20.77 -4.27 -1.16
N ALA A 90 -19.65 -3.54 -1.12
CA ALA A 90 -18.32 -4.15 -1.07
C ALA A 90 -17.28 -3.25 -0.41
N PHE A 91 -16.30 -3.87 0.26
CA PHE A 91 -15.12 -3.20 0.80
C PHE A 91 -14.11 -2.85 -0.29
N VAL A 92 -13.36 -1.79 -0.06
CA VAL A 92 -12.27 -1.28 -0.89
C VAL A 92 -11.00 -1.19 -0.03
N PRO A 93 -10.21 -2.25 0.06
CA PRO A 93 -8.93 -2.25 0.76
C PRO A 93 -7.89 -1.42 0.02
N PHE A 94 -7.15 -0.59 0.75
CA PHE A 94 -5.98 0.15 0.30
C PHE A 94 -4.81 -0.21 1.23
N TYR A 95 -3.77 -0.85 0.70
CA TYR A 95 -2.70 -1.40 1.53
C TYR A 95 -1.36 -1.39 0.81
N ALA A 96 -0.29 -1.29 1.60
CA ALA A 96 1.08 -1.41 1.11
C ALA A 96 1.56 -2.87 1.16
N ARG A 97 2.46 -3.24 0.25
CA ARG A 97 3.29 -4.45 0.34
C ARG A 97 4.65 -4.17 -0.26
N THR A 98 5.64 -5.01 0.05
CA THR A 98 6.95 -4.88 -0.56
C THR A 98 6.93 -5.23 -2.04
N GLY A 99 7.77 -4.53 -2.82
CA GLY A 99 7.93 -4.74 -4.26
C GLY A 99 9.10 -5.69 -4.57
N PRO A 100 9.20 -6.21 -5.81
CA PRO A 100 10.29 -7.09 -6.21
C PRO A 100 11.64 -6.36 -6.43
N SER A 101 11.69 -5.03 -6.29
CA SER A 101 12.87 -4.21 -6.61
C SER A 101 13.36 -3.41 -5.41
N ALA A 102 14.65 -3.46 -5.11
CA ALA A 102 15.29 -2.75 -4.00
C ALA A 102 15.23 -1.20 -4.08
N SER A 103 14.80 -0.62 -5.21
CA SER A 103 14.63 0.84 -5.35
C SER A 103 13.28 1.37 -4.85
N LEU A 104 12.30 0.48 -4.64
CA LEU A 104 10.97 0.80 -4.11
C LEU A 104 10.68 -0.17 -2.97
N PHE A 105 10.80 0.30 -1.73
CA PHE A 105 10.62 -0.54 -0.53
C PHE A 105 9.20 -1.09 -0.40
N SER A 106 8.20 -0.26 -0.71
CA SER A 106 6.78 -0.62 -0.67
C SER A 106 6.03 0.00 -1.85
N ASP A 107 5.15 -0.80 -2.45
CA ASP A 107 4.15 -0.37 -3.43
C ASP A 107 2.75 -0.41 -2.78
N VAL A 108 1.87 0.46 -3.26
CA VAL A 108 0.52 0.64 -2.70
C VAL A 108 -0.53 0.09 -3.66
N PHE A 109 -1.45 -0.72 -3.14
CA PHE A 109 -2.46 -1.45 -3.91
C PHE A 109 -3.87 -1.09 -3.45
N ILE A 110 -4.80 -1.08 -4.40
CA ILE A 110 -6.24 -1.11 -4.15
C ILE A 110 -6.75 -2.46 -4.63
N SER A 111 -7.52 -3.16 -3.80
CA SER A 111 -8.20 -4.39 -4.21
C SER A 111 -9.69 -4.12 -4.43
N PHE A 112 -10.06 -3.51 -5.57
CA PHE A 112 -11.47 -3.24 -5.90
C PHE A 112 -11.73 -2.94 -7.39
N PRO A 113 -12.77 -3.55 -8.01
CA PRO A 113 -13.49 -4.75 -7.56
C PRO A 113 -12.53 -5.96 -7.59
N PRO A 114 -12.87 -7.14 -7.01
CA PRO A 114 -12.10 -8.34 -7.34
C PRO A 114 -12.07 -8.43 -8.86
N ALA A 115 -10.88 -8.46 -9.45
CA ALA A 115 -10.76 -8.52 -10.90
C ALA A 115 -11.60 -9.71 -11.37
N SER A 116 -12.60 -9.46 -12.21
CA SER A 116 -13.20 -10.57 -12.94
C SER A 116 -12.07 -11.28 -13.69
N ALA A 117 -12.17 -12.58 -13.94
CA ALA A 117 -11.17 -13.28 -14.75
C ALA A 117 -10.91 -12.54 -16.10
N ALA A 118 -11.94 -11.85 -16.61
CA ALA A 118 -11.85 -10.95 -17.76
C ALA A 118 -11.06 -9.65 -17.49
N GLY A 119 -11.22 -9.02 -16.32
CA GLY A 119 -10.49 -7.82 -15.91
C GLY A 119 -9.00 -8.08 -15.63
N ALA A 120 -8.67 -9.24 -15.04
CA ALA A 120 -7.29 -9.66 -14.84
C ALA A 120 -6.55 -9.91 -16.17
N ALA A 121 -7.24 -10.54 -17.14
CA ALA A 121 -6.71 -10.75 -18.49
C ALA A 121 -6.53 -9.45 -19.28
N ALA A 122 -7.44 -8.48 -19.10
CA ALA A 122 -7.33 -7.15 -19.73
C ALA A 122 -6.18 -6.30 -19.15
N GLY A 123 -5.94 -6.39 -17.84
CA GLY A 123 -4.84 -5.67 -17.17
C GLY A 123 -3.46 -6.19 -17.54
N ALA A 124 -3.31 -7.51 -17.75
CA ALA A 124 -2.04 -8.12 -18.18
C ALA A 124 -1.59 -7.68 -19.60
N GLY A 125 -2.52 -7.20 -20.43
CA GLY A 125 -2.24 -6.70 -21.79
C GLY A 125 -2.06 -5.18 -21.88
N ALA A 126 -2.42 -4.42 -20.85
CA ALA A 126 -2.40 -2.95 -20.86
C ALA A 126 -1.03 -2.40 -20.41
N VAL A 127 0.05 -2.83 -21.05
CA VAL A 127 1.31 -2.09 -20.99
C VAL A 127 1.14 -0.90 -21.93
N ALA A 128 0.76 0.26 -21.38
CA ALA A 128 0.78 1.48 -22.16
C ALA A 128 2.24 1.78 -22.53
N ARG A 129 2.56 1.60 -23.82
CA ARG A 129 3.87 1.92 -24.37
C ARG A 129 3.90 3.42 -24.63
N PHE A 130 4.76 4.13 -23.91
CA PHE A 130 4.98 5.55 -24.11
C PHE A 130 6.41 5.76 -24.59
N GLU A 131 6.60 6.60 -25.59
CA GLU A 131 7.92 7.14 -25.93
C GLU A 131 8.12 8.46 -25.18
N ALA A 132 9.26 8.59 -24.50
CA ALA A 132 9.67 9.87 -23.94
C ALA A 132 9.87 10.87 -25.09
N ARG A 133 9.03 11.90 -25.16
CA ARG A 133 9.25 13.01 -26.09
C ARG A 133 10.33 13.93 -25.50
N PRO A 134 11.33 14.36 -26.29
CA PRO A 134 12.27 15.37 -25.83
C PRO A 134 11.50 16.62 -25.44
N ALA A 135 11.91 17.26 -24.35
CA ALA A 135 11.39 18.56 -23.97
C ALA A 135 11.55 19.51 -25.18
N PRO A 136 10.55 20.36 -25.49
CA PRO A 136 10.68 21.34 -26.57
C PRO A 136 11.96 22.16 -26.38
N ALA A 137 12.74 22.36 -27.44
CA ALA A 137 14.01 23.09 -27.36
C ALA A 137 13.82 24.56 -26.91
N ASP A 138 12.60 25.05 -27.01
CA ASP A 138 12.09 26.36 -26.63
C ASP A 138 11.26 26.34 -25.33
N ALA A 139 11.27 25.22 -24.59
CA ALA A 139 10.64 25.09 -23.28
C ALA A 139 11.33 26.02 -22.28
N THR A 140 10.94 27.28 -22.33
CA THR A 140 11.38 28.30 -21.40
C THR A 140 10.48 28.23 -20.19
N LEU A 141 11.09 28.06 -19.01
CA LEU A 141 10.38 28.26 -17.74
C LEU A 141 9.67 29.61 -17.81
N THR A 142 8.33 29.59 -17.68
CA THR A 142 7.54 30.82 -17.57
C THR A 142 8.09 31.66 -16.41
N PRO A 143 7.92 33.00 -16.44
CA PRO A 143 8.36 33.86 -15.34
C PRO A 143 7.88 33.38 -13.97
N GLU A 144 6.66 32.85 -13.92
CA GLU A 144 6.07 32.27 -12.71
C GLU A 144 6.76 30.97 -12.28
N ALA A 145 7.09 30.08 -13.22
CA ALA A 145 7.84 28.87 -12.90
C ALA A 145 9.26 29.19 -12.39
N ARG A 146 9.92 30.20 -12.97
CA ARG A 146 11.23 30.68 -12.49
C ARG A 146 11.14 31.22 -11.07
N ARG A 147 10.08 31.96 -10.74
CA ARG A 147 9.84 32.49 -9.40
C ARG A 147 9.67 31.36 -8.39
N ARG A 148 8.84 30.36 -8.70
CA ARG A 148 8.60 29.20 -7.84
C ARG A 148 9.86 28.37 -7.60
N VAL A 149 10.66 28.12 -8.64
CA VAL A 149 11.95 27.42 -8.51
C VAL A 149 12.92 28.20 -7.62
N SER A 150 12.98 29.52 -7.78
CA SER A 150 13.85 30.40 -6.99
C SER A 150 13.44 30.45 -5.51
N GLU A 151 12.13 30.54 -5.23
CA GLU A 151 11.60 30.49 -3.87
C GLU A 151 11.86 29.12 -3.23
N HIS A 152 11.64 28.03 -3.96
CA HIS A 152 11.91 26.69 -3.46
C HIS A 152 13.39 26.48 -3.14
N LEU A 153 14.31 26.90 -4.03
CA LEU A 153 15.75 26.85 -3.79
C LEU A 153 16.15 27.67 -2.56
N ARG A 154 15.58 28.86 -2.37
CA ARG A 154 15.83 29.70 -1.19
C ARG A 154 15.39 29.00 0.10
N LEU A 155 14.20 28.39 0.11
CA LEU A 155 13.66 27.66 1.26
C LEU A 155 14.51 26.43 1.59
N VAL A 156 14.90 25.65 0.59
CA VAL A 156 15.76 24.46 0.77
C VAL A 156 17.13 24.84 1.29
N LEU A 157 17.74 25.92 0.78
CA LEU A 157 19.03 26.41 1.29
C LEU A 157 18.93 26.95 2.72
N ALA A 158 17.83 27.63 3.08
CA ALA A 158 17.58 28.07 4.44
C ALA A 158 17.41 26.88 5.41
N GLN A 159 16.64 25.86 5.02
CA GLN A 159 16.49 24.62 5.80
C GLN A 159 17.81 23.88 6.00
N ARG A 160 18.66 23.83 4.97
CA ARG A 160 19.98 23.18 5.06
C ARG A 160 20.95 23.93 5.97
N ARG A 161 20.89 25.27 6.00
CA ARG A 161 21.70 26.09 6.92
C ARG A 161 21.21 26.03 8.36
N GLY A 162 19.91 25.81 8.59
CA GLY A 162 19.33 25.65 9.93
C GLY A 162 19.52 24.28 10.57
N ARG A 163 19.98 23.26 9.83
CA ARG A 163 20.27 21.90 10.32
C ARG A 163 21.74 21.65 10.67
N ALA A 164 22.61 22.64 10.47
CA ALA A 164 24.00 22.60 10.93
C ALA A 164 24.08 23.30 12.31
N GLY A 165 23.70 22.56 13.36
CA GLY A 165 23.73 22.99 14.76
C GLY A 165 23.64 21.79 15.66
#